data_AF-A0A536U677-F1
#
_entry.id   AF-A0A536U677-F1
#
_cell.length_a   1.000
_cell.length_b   1.000
_cell.length_c   1.000
_cell.angle_alpha   90.00
_cell.angle_beta   90.00
_cell.angle_gamma   90.00
#
_symmetry.space_group_name_H-M   'P 1'
#
loop_
_entity.id
_entity.type
_entity.pdbx_description
1 polymer ?
#
loop_
_entity_poly.entity_id
_entity_poly.type
_entity_poly.pdbx_seq_one_letter_code
_entity_poly.pdbx_strand_id
1 'polypeptide(L)'
;MNVPNALTVDVEDYFQVTALAPSVHRDSWISRESRVVGNTQKLLAIFEEFDVRGTFFVLGWVAERYPQLVRDIAARGHEIACHGYSHRL
;
A
#
# COMPACT_ATOMS: atom_id res chain seq x y z
N MET A 1 12.66 -1.34 29.83
CA MET A 1 12.90 -2.37 28.79
C MET A 1 12.37 -1.83 27.47
N ASN A 2 13.16 -1.90 26.40
CA ASN A 2 12.70 -1.49 25.07
C ASN A 2 11.93 -2.65 24.44
N VAL A 3 10.65 -2.48 24.14
CA VAL A 3 9.82 -3.51 23.49
C VAL A 3 9.94 -3.33 21.97
N PRO A 4 10.30 -4.37 21.21
CA PRO A 4 10.30 -4.29 19.76
C PRO A 4 8.86 -4.12 19.26
N ASN A 5 8.61 -3.07 18.50
CA ASN A 5 7.32 -2.81 17.85
C ASN A 5 7.46 -3.07 16.34
N ALA A 6 6.40 -3.60 15.72
CA ALA A 6 6.32 -3.75 14.28
C ALA A 6 5.26 -2.78 13.73
N LEU A 7 5.60 -2.10 12.63
CA LEU A 7 4.68 -1.23 11.89
C LEU A 7 4.53 -1.77 10.47
N THR A 8 3.29 -1.96 10.05
CA THR A 8 2.96 -2.47 8.72
C THR A 8 1.95 -1.58 8.04
N VAL A 9 1.95 -1.59 6.71
CA VAL A 9 1.06 -0.79 5.86
C VAL A 9 0.56 -1.68 4.74
N ASP A 10 -0.76 -1.86 4.64
CA ASP A 10 -1.38 -2.45 3.46
C ASP A 10 -1.51 -1.36 2.38
N VAL A 11 -0.85 -1.56 1.25
CA VAL A 11 -0.80 -0.60 0.14
C VAL A 11 -1.91 -0.94 -0.85
N GLU A 12 -3.08 -0.38 -0.57
CA GLU A 12 -4.31 -0.54 -1.33
C GLU A 12 -5.10 0.78 -1.43
N ASP A 13 -5.93 0.90 -2.47
CA ASP A 13 -6.79 2.06 -2.66
C ASP A 13 -8.14 1.88 -1.96
N TYR A 14 -8.84 2.99 -1.69
CA TYR A 14 -10.07 2.98 -0.90
C TYR A 14 -11.18 2.09 -1.48
N PHE A 15 -11.16 1.84 -2.79
CA PHE A 15 -12.12 1.00 -3.49
C PHE A 15 -11.74 -0.49 -3.53
N GLN A 16 -10.58 -0.85 -2.98
CA GLN A 16 -10.09 -2.22 -2.91
C GLN A 16 -10.41 -2.87 -1.56
N VAL A 17 -10.83 -2.10 -0.56
CA VAL A 17 -11.19 -2.61 0.77
C VAL A 17 -12.34 -3.62 0.69
N THR A 18 -12.18 -4.77 1.35
CA THR A 18 -13.15 -5.88 1.34
C THR A 18 -14.57 -5.44 1.71
N ALA A 19 -14.71 -4.48 2.61
CA ALA A 19 -16.01 -3.95 3.03
C ALA A 19 -16.82 -3.28 1.90
N LEU A 20 -16.15 -2.79 0.84
CA LEU A 20 -16.80 -2.19 -0.32
C LEU A 20 -16.99 -3.16 -1.49
N ALA A 21 -16.50 -4.40 -1.40
CA ALA A 21 -16.61 -5.40 -2.47
C ALA A 21 -18.06 -5.63 -2.96
N PRO A 22 -19.12 -5.59 -2.13
CA PRO A 22 -20.50 -5.71 -2.61
C PRO A 22 -20.98 -4.53 -3.47
N SER A 23 -20.38 -3.35 -3.33
CA SER A 23 -20.81 -2.10 -3.98
C SER A 23 -19.83 -1.62 -5.05
N VAL A 24 -18.59 -2.11 -5.02
CA VAL A 24 -17.50 -1.68 -5.88
C VAL A 24 -16.92 -2.89 -6.60
N HIS A 25 -17.52 -3.20 -7.75
CA HIS A 25 -17.05 -4.28 -8.61
C HIS A 25 -15.63 -4.01 -9.11
N ARG A 26 -14.80 -5.07 -9.17
CA ARG A 26 -13.40 -5.02 -9.61
C ARG A 26 -13.23 -4.41 -11.00
N ASP A 27 -14.17 -4.70 -11.91
CA ASP A 27 -14.13 -4.20 -13.28
C ASP A 27 -14.27 -2.66 -13.34
N SER A 28 -14.80 -2.04 -12.27
CA SER A 28 -14.89 -0.58 -12.14
C SER A 28 -13.64 0.07 -11.54
N TRP A 29 -12.65 -0.69 -11.07
CA TRP A 29 -11.48 -0.13 -10.37
C TRP A 29 -10.67 0.81 -11.26
N ILE A 30 -10.54 0.49 -12.55
CA ILE A 30 -9.71 1.27 -13.48
C ILE A 30 -10.23 2.69 -13.73
N SER A 31 -11.55 2.90 -13.58
CA SER A 31 -12.20 4.19 -13.76
C SER A 31 -12.32 5.00 -12.47
N ARG A 32 -11.84 4.48 -11.34
CA ARG A 32 -11.87 5.20 -10.06
C ARG A 32 -10.63 6.08 -9.92
N GLU A 33 -10.83 7.23 -9.29
CA GLU A 33 -9.72 8.08 -8.88
C GLU A 33 -8.82 7.28 -7.94
N SER A 34 -7.55 7.16 -8.26
CA SER A 34 -6.59 6.47 -7.41
C SER A 34 -5.95 7.44 -6.43
N ARG A 35 -5.87 7.06 -5.17
CA ARG A 35 -5.28 7.88 -4.09
C ARG A 35 -4.05 7.21 -3.48
N VAL A 36 -3.79 5.95 -3.81
CA VAL A 36 -2.74 5.14 -3.20
C VAL A 36 -1.37 5.81 -3.29
N VAL A 37 -0.95 6.31 -4.47
CA VAL A 37 0.36 6.95 -4.64
C VAL A 37 0.51 8.17 -3.74
N GLY A 38 -0.45 9.10 -3.79
CA GLY A 38 -0.39 10.34 -3.01
C GLY A 38 -0.41 10.09 -1.50
N ASN A 39 -1.22 9.13 -1.04
CA ASN A 39 -1.32 8.79 0.37
C ASN A 39 -0.06 8.08 0.87
N THR A 40 0.46 7.11 0.11
CA THR A 40 1.69 6.41 0.48
C THR A 40 2.89 7.36 0.50
N GLN A 41 3.00 8.31 -0.43
CA GLN A 41 4.08 9.31 -0.40
C GLN A 41 4.04 10.19 0.86
N LYS A 42 2.85 10.61 1.30
CA LYS A 42 2.68 11.35 2.56
C LYS A 42 3.09 10.50 3.76
N LEU A 43 2.69 9.22 3.78
CA LEU A 43 3.05 8.32 4.86
C LEU A 43 4.56 8.08 4.94
N LEU A 44 5.21 7.87 3.78
CA LEU A 44 6.66 7.73 3.71
C LEU A 44 7.40 9.00 4.19
N ALA A 45 6.86 10.20 3.92
CA ALA A 45 7.43 11.45 4.44
C ALA A 45 7.31 11.54 5.97
N ILE A 46 6.17 11.11 6.53
CA ILE A 46 6.02 11.00 7.99
C ILE A 46 7.02 9.99 8.56
N PHE A 47 7.18 8.83 7.93
CA PHE A 47 8.13 7.81 8.42
C PHE A 47 9.57 8.31 8.39
N GLU A 48 9.95 9.08 7.38
CA GLU A 48 11.26 9.74 7.29
C GLU A 48 11.46 10.78 8.39
N GLU A 49 10.45 11.61 8.69
CA GLU A 49 10.50 12.62 9.77
C GLU A 49 10.78 11.98 11.14
N PHE A 50 10.24 10.79 11.39
CA PHE A 50 10.37 10.09 12.67
C PHE A 50 11.43 8.97 12.68
N ASP A 51 12.22 8.82 11.61
CA ASP A 51 13.20 7.73 11.43
C ASP A 51 12.60 6.33 11.66
N VAL A 52 11.39 6.11 11.14
CA VAL A 52 10.63 4.87 11.28
C VAL A 52 10.76 4.00 10.04
N ARG A 53 10.98 2.70 10.26
CA ARG A 53 10.93 1.66 9.22
C ARG A 53 9.71 0.77 9.43
N GLY A 54 9.28 0.13 8.35
CA GLY A 54 8.08 -0.69 8.37
C GLY A 54 8.02 -1.59 7.14
N THR A 55 7.03 -2.48 7.14
CA THR A 55 6.78 -3.44 6.07
C THR A 55 5.53 -3.03 5.30
N PHE A 56 5.65 -2.91 3.98
CA PHE A 56 4.58 -2.49 3.08
C PHE A 56 4.07 -3.70 2.30
N PHE A 57 2.87 -4.15 2.62
CA PHE A 57 2.18 -5.24 1.94
C PHE A 57 1.48 -4.68 0.71
N VAL A 58 2.01 -4.93 -0.48
CA VAL A 58 1.52 -4.32 -1.73
C VAL A 58 0.60 -5.26 -2.48
N LEU A 59 -0.59 -4.77 -2.85
CA LEU A 59 -1.46 -5.48 -3.80
C LEU A 59 -0.79 -5.57 -5.17
N GLY A 60 -0.82 -6.74 -5.80
CA GLY A 60 -0.31 -6.95 -7.16
C GLY A 60 -0.91 -5.98 -8.18
N TRP A 61 -2.21 -5.70 -8.08
CA TRP A 61 -2.87 -4.69 -8.92
C TRP A 61 -2.25 -3.29 -8.78
N VAL A 62 -1.88 -2.89 -7.56
CA VAL A 62 -1.20 -1.62 -7.29
C VAL A 62 0.23 -1.66 -7.82
N ALA A 63 0.95 -2.76 -7.59
CA ALA A 63 2.33 -2.93 -8.04
C ALA A 63 2.46 -2.88 -9.57
N GLU A 64 1.55 -3.50 -10.31
CA GLU A 64 1.53 -3.46 -11.78
C GLU A 64 1.19 -2.07 -12.33
N ARG A 65 0.24 -1.37 -11.70
CA ARG A 65 -0.22 -0.06 -12.16
C ARG A 65 0.74 1.07 -11.79
N TYR A 66 1.38 0.98 -10.63
CA TYR A 66 2.28 1.99 -10.07
C TYR A 66 3.62 1.39 -9.66
N PRO A 67 4.41 0.84 -10.60
CA PRO A 67 5.68 0.19 -10.27
C PRO A 67 6.69 1.15 -9.64
N GLN A 68 6.60 2.45 -9.95
CA GLN A 68 7.45 3.47 -9.31
C GLN A 68 7.16 3.60 -7.81
N LEU A 69 5.90 3.42 -7.39
CA LEU A 69 5.56 3.47 -5.97
C LEU A 69 6.29 2.38 -5.17
N VAL A 70 6.34 1.16 -5.71
CA VAL A 70 7.06 0.04 -5.08
C VAL A 70 8.57 0.32 -5.00
N ARG A 71 9.15 0.88 -6.08
CA ARG A 71 10.56 1.29 -6.12
C ARG A 71 10.85 2.37 -5.10
N ASP A 72 9.97 3.36 -4.92
CA ASP A 72 10.15 4.45 -3.96
C ASP A 72 10.12 3.94 -2.52
N ILE A 73 9.18 3.04 -2.19
CA ILE A 73 9.10 2.40 -0.87
C ILE A 73 10.42 1.65 -0.58
N ALA A 74 10.89 0.85 -1.53
CA ALA A 74 12.13 0.08 -1.40
C ALA A 74 13.38 0.98 -1.38
N ALA A 75 13.43 2.05 -2.16
CA ALA A 75 14.54 3.00 -2.21
C ALA A 75 14.66 3.80 -0.91
N ARG A 76 13.53 4.10 -0.26
CA ARG A 76 13.55 4.65 1.10
C ARG A 76 14.03 3.60 2.09
N GLY A 77 13.89 2.31 1.79
CA GLY A 77 14.46 1.14 2.49
C GLY A 77 13.50 0.49 3.51
N HIS A 78 12.21 0.63 3.24
CA HIS A 78 11.17 -0.19 3.86
C HIS A 78 11.15 -1.59 3.24
N GLU A 79 10.65 -2.58 3.97
CA GLU A 79 10.45 -3.92 3.43
C GLU A 79 9.22 -3.94 2.52
N ILE A 80 9.32 -4.64 1.39
CA ILE A 80 8.18 -4.93 0.50
C ILE A 80 7.70 -6.35 0.76
N ALA A 81 6.40 -6.50 1.00
CA ALA A 81 5.74 -7.78 1.17
C ALA A 81 4.53 -7.92 0.22
N CYS A 82 4.04 -9.14 0.04
CA CYS A 82 2.93 -9.45 -0.87
C CYS A 82 1.58 -9.34 -0.15
N HIS A 83 0.61 -8.63 -0.74
CA HIS A 83 -0.78 -8.56 -0.27
C HIS A 83 -1.77 -9.26 -1.22
N GLY A 84 -1.31 -10.30 -1.91
CA GLY A 84 -2.06 -10.94 -3.00
C GLY A 84 -2.21 -10.01 -4.22
N TYR A 85 -2.98 -10.43 -5.23
CA TYR A 85 -3.14 -9.63 -6.46
C TYR A 85 -4.31 -8.63 -6.39
N SER A 86 -5.48 -9.09 -5.94
CA SER A 86 -6.74 -8.33 -5.95
C SER A 86 -7.69 -8.77 -4.82
N HIS A 87 -7.11 -9.17 -3.68
CA HIS A 87 -7.80 -9.88 -2.58
C HIS A 87 -8.69 -11.03 -3.04
N ARG A 88 -8.19 -11.88 -3.95
CA ARG A 88 -8.82 -13.17 -4.23
C ARG A 88 -8.19 -14.20 -3.31
N LEU A 89 -9.03 -14.92 -2.57
CA LEU A 89 -8.71 -16.20 -1.95
C LEU A 89 -9.23 -17.31 -2.87
#